data_AF-A0A947DF29-F1
#
_entry.id   AF-A0A947DF29-F1
#
_cell.length_a   1.000
_cell.length_b   1.000
_cell.length_c   1.000
_cell.angle_alpha   90.00
_cell.angle_beta   90.00
_cell.angle_gamma   90.00
#
_symmetry.space_group_name_H-M   'P 1'
#
loop_
_entity.id
_entity.type
_entity.pdbx_description
1 polymer ?
#
loop_
_entity_poly.entity_id
_entity_poly.type
_entity_poly.pdbx_seq_one_letter_code
_entity_poly.pdbx_strand_id
1 'polypeptide(L)'
;MESSTNSVGKLWRSSSAGGGSGKPFSDINWPPQASDQILAQQAKPVEVLVRVGRYVDQVQMKWANRELPTHGGEGSTLESFVLNTNEYIANVRLTGKRYVGSIELITSQGRSILFGKQASEIIDLQVPPNYQVIGFYGQSGRWIDQLGVIAVQSNFRPQPEKPQTPKPERPNDLLLGSIPRAGIDLIKEFEGYAQALPDGRAKAYADPLRGWDVPTIGYGTTRYPNGVQVKQGDIINQRQAEEYLIDHVDESCRGALEKIPTWQRMNSNQRGALYSFAYNLGSGFYRSYNFESITRVCDSPDLWNDHRWIAAQFVKYRNPGTSVEEGLRRRRLAEAALFCKRATSSSPNWDDDHDEAGEAGDRKPEERLDRIVRDVAGSNPVGDKLTPDMHFDTLITPHITYGEFALYDEERRFRNDYQCKTAYEICLFLERCRDYFGGNPLVITSGYRPPEVNAKVGGARRSEHLYDAPDTGAVDFYIKNISVYEVEYWCDQTYPYSIGYGAKRGFVHLGMRPGKPRVRWVY
;
A
#
# COMPACT_ATOMS: atom_id res chain seq x y z
N MET A 1 -6.63 35.98 -27.44
CA MET A 1 -6.01 35.62 -28.72
C MET A 1 -5.87 34.11 -28.74
N GLU A 2 -6.44 33.51 -29.78
CA GLU A 2 -6.49 32.08 -30.16
C GLU A 2 -7.02 31.08 -29.12
N SER A 3 -8.28 30.66 -29.32
CA SER A 3 -8.79 29.42 -28.77
C SER A 3 -8.00 28.27 -29.40
N SER A 4 -7.01 27.76 -28.68
CA SER A 4 -6.26 26.59 -29.12
C SER A 4 -7.21 25.39 -29.11
N THR A 5 -7.70 25.03 -30.29
CA THR A 5 -8.39 23.75 -30.46
C THR A 5 -7.37 22.65 -30.16
N ASN A 6 -7.73 21.70 -29.29
CA ASN A 6 -6.87 20.56 -28.94
C ASN A 6 -6.60 19.61 -30.14
N SER A 7 -7.09 19.94 -31.34
CA SER A 7 -6.97 19.14 -32.55
C SER A 7 -6.41 19.97 -33.71
N VAL A 8 -5.44 19.42 -34.43
CA VAL A 8 -4.92 19.97 -35.68
C VAL A 8 -4.90 18.85 -36.72
N GLY A 9 -5.77 18.95 -37.72
CA GLY A 9 -6.02 17.85 -38.65
C GLY A 9 -6.56 16.62 -37.92
N LYS A 10 -5.93 15.45 -38.12
CA LYS A 10 -6.28 14.20 -37.41
C LYS A 10 -5.58 14.02 -36.06
N LEU A 11 -4.63 14.90 -35.72
CA LEU A 11 -3.90 14.84 -34.47
C LEU A 11 -4.66 15.58 -33.39
N TRP A 12 -4.65 15.01 -32.20
CA TRP A 12 -5.17 15.58 -30.98
C TRP A 12 -4.10 15.57 -29.90
N ARG A 13 -4.07 16.60 -29.06
CA ARG A 13 -3.14 16.71 -27.94
C ARG A 13 -3.92 16.97 -26.66
N SER A 14 -3.65 16.18 -25.62
CA SER A 14 -4.31 16.35 -24.31
C SER A 14 -3.86 17.63 -23.61
N SER A 15 -4.46 17.95 -22.45
CA SER A 15 -3.78 18.74 -21.42
C SER A 15 -2.61 17.94 -20.82
N SER A 16 -1.75 18.56 -20.01
CA SER A 16 -0.65 17.86 -19.33
C SER A 16 -0.74 18.00 -17.81
N ALA A 17 -0.22 17.00 -17.10
CA ALA A 17 -0.16 16.94 -15.65
C ALA A 17 1.28 17.09 -15.16
N GLY A 18 1.49 17.83 -14.08
CA GLY A 18 2.82 18.03 -13.48
C GLY A 18 3.34 19.47 -13.55
N GLY A 19 4.58 19.69 -13.11
CA GLY A 19 5.21 20.99 -12.98
C GLY A 19 6.01 21.43 -14.22
N GLY A 20 6.16 22.75 -14.39
CA GLY A 20 6.78 23.34 -15.57
C GLY A 20 8.28 23.67 -15.46
N SER A 21 9.06 22.90 -14.69
CA SER A 21 10.47 23.21 -14.40
C SER A 21 11.50 22.49 -15.28
N GLY A 22 11.07 21.58 -16.15
CA GLY A 22 11.95 20.67 -16.91
C GLY A 22 12.28 21.15 -18.32
N LYS A 23 13.12 20.39 -19.04
CA LYS A 23 13.35 20.60 -20.47
C LYS A 23 12.14 20.10 -21.26
N PRO A 24 11.55 20.91 -22.16
CA PRO A 24 10.39 20.49 -22.94
C PRO A 24 10.76 19.35 -23.90
N PHE A 25 9.85 18.42 -24.09
CA PHE A 25 9.95 17.34 -25.06
C PHE A 25 8.61 17.07 -25.74
N SER A 26 8.66 16.50 -26.94
CA SER A 26 7.48 16.06 -27.67
C SER A 26 7.87 14.99 -28.69
N ASP A 27 7.17 13.87 -28.71
CA ASP A 27 7.38 12.79 -29.69
C ASP A 27 6.93 13.17 -31.09
N ILE A 28 5.98 14.11 -31.19
CA ILE A 28 5.47 14.68 -32.44
C ILE A 28 5.44 16.19 -32.27
N ASN A 29 5.85 16.96 -33.29
CA ASN A 29 5.89 18.41 -33.19
C ASN A 29 4.49 19.01 -32.98
N TRP A 30 4.41 20.10 -32.21
CA TRP A 30 3.17 20.84 -31.99
C TRP A 30 3.39 22.36 -32.02
N PRO A 31 2.72 23.11 -32.91
CA PRO A 31 1.73 22.65 -33.90
C PRO A 31 2.34 21.70 -34.96
N PRO A 32 1.60 20.67 -35.41
CA PRO A 32 2.14 19.66 -36.32
C PRO A 32 2.24 20.18 -37.76
N GLN A 33 3.32 19.81 -38.45
CA GLN A 33 3.46 20.05 -39.89
C GLN A 33 2.78 18.93 -40.69
N ALA A 34 2.69 19.09 -42.02
CA ALA A 34 2.10 18.07 -42.89
C ALA A 34 2.81 16.71 -42.79
N SER A 35 4.14 16.72 -42.63
CA SER A 35 4.95 15.51 -42.42
C SER A 35 4.62 14.80 -41.10
N ASP A 36 4.40 15.56 -40.00
CA ASP A 36 4.00 15.01 -38.70
C ASP A 36 2.62 14.33 -38.79
N GLN A 37 1.67 14.92 -39.52
CA GLN A 37 0.34 14.34 -39.73
C GLN A 37 0.37 13.04 -40.54
N ILE A 38 1.27 12.94 -41.52
CA ILE A 38 1.45 11.70 -42.32
C ILE A 38 2.13 10.62 -41.46
N LEU A 39 3.19 11.00 -40.72
CA LEU A 39 3.91 10.09 -39.84
C LEU A 39 3.00 9.51 -38.75
N ALA A 40 2.19 10.35 -38.12
CA ALA A 40 1.24 9.96 -37.08
C ALA A 40 0.19 8.95 -37.58
N GLN A 41 -0.24 9.03 -38.84
CA GLN A 41 -1.18 8.05 -39.42
C GLN A 41 -0.56 6.67 -39.64
N GLN A 42 0.77 6.59 -39.69
CA GLN A 42 1.50 5.33 -39.79
C GLN A 42 1.88 4.75 -38.42
N ALA A 43 1.60 5.48 -37.33
CA ALA A 43 1.94 5.06 -35.98
C ALA A 43 1.24 3.75 -35.61
N LYS A 44 2.05 2.78 -35.15
CA LYS A 44 1.60 1.50 -34.63
C LYS A 44 2.31 1.23 -33.31
N PRO A 45 1.89 1.85 -32.19
CA PRO A 45 2.44 1.56 -30.87
C PRO A 45 2.39 0.05 -30.57
N VAL A 46 3.48 -0.49 -30.00
CA VAL A 46 3.58 -1.90 -29.62
C VAL A 46 4.05 -2.09 -28.18
N GLU A 47 4.75 -1.12 -27.62
CA GLU A 47 5.26 -1.20 -26.24
C GLU A 47 5.40 0.21 -25.65
N VAL A 48 5.11 0.35 -24.36
CA VAL A 48 5.48 1.53 -23.57
C VAL A 48 6.41 1.09 -22.45
N LEU A 49 7.52 1.81 -22.29
CA LEU A 49 8.51 1.58 -21.26
C LEU A 49 8.50 2.76 -20.30
N VAL A 50 8.47 2.46 -19.00
CA VAL A 50 8.42 3.47 -17.96
C VAL A 50 9.42 3.09 -16.87
N ARG A 51 10.25 4.04 -16.44
CA ARG A 51 11.06 3.88 -15.22
C ARG A 51 10.35 4.56 -14.07
N VAL A 52 10.14 3.82 -12.98
CA VAL A 52 9.42 4.36 -11.83
C VAL A 52 10.12 4.08 -10.51
N GLY A 53 10.32 5.17 -9.76
CA GLY A 53 10.74 5.18 -8.37
C GLY A 53 9.73 5.94 -7.51
N ARG A 54 10.19 7.02 -6.85
CA ARG A 54 9.31 7.93 -6.09
C ARG A 54 8.33 8.70 -7.00
N TYR A 55 8.78 9.00 -8.22
CA TYR A 55 8.03 9.62 -9.31
C TYR A 55 8.38 8.84 -10.58
N VAL A 56 7.70 9.15 -11.69
CA VAL A 56 8.07 8.62 -13.01
C VAL A 56 9.40 9.24 -13.40
N ASP A 57 10.45 8.42 -13.47
CA ASP A 57 11.79 8.84 -13.84
C ASP A 57 11.91 9.02 -15.36
N GLN A 58 11.27 8.13 -16.13
CA GLN A 58 11.41 8.04 -17.58
C GLN A 58 10.16 7.51 -18.26
N VAL A 59 9.91 7.93 -19.50
CA VAL A 59 8.92 7.33 -20.41
C VAL A 59 9.46 7.19 -21.83
N GLN A 60 9.13 6.09 -22.49
CA GLN A 60 9.41 5.83 -23.90
C GLN A 60 8.25 5.05 -24.53
N MET A 61 7.94 5.33 -25.80
CA MET A 61 7.04 4.51 -26.61
C MET A 61 7.81 3.86 -27.77
N LYS A 62 7.50 2.60 -28.05
CA LYS A 62 7.95 1.90 -29.26
C LYS A 62 6.79 1.69 -30.21
N TRP A 63 7.03 1.98 -31.47
CA TRP A 63 6.17 1.59 -32.58
C TRP A 63 6.73 0.33 -33.25
N ALA A 64 5.88 -0.40 -33.97
CA ALA A 64 6.25 -1.64 -34.65
C ALA A 64 7.45 -1.49 -35.60
N ASN A 65 7.69 -0.30 -36.13
CA ASN A 65 8.76 0.00 -37.08
C ASN A 65 9.84 0.96 -36.55
N ARG A 66 9.71 1.49 -35.33
CA ARG A 66 10.69 2.42 -34.75
C ARG A 66 10.53 2.58 -33.25
N GLU A 67 11.63 2.89 -32.56
CA GLU A 67 11.59 3.36 -31.18
C GLU A 67 11.53 4.89 -31.16
N LEU A 68 10.65 5.47 -30.34
CA LEU A 68 10.65 6.91 -30.12
C LEU A 68 11.73 7.29 -29.09
N PRO A 69 12.14 8.57 -29.04
CA PRO A 69 13.10 9.04 -28.05
C PRO A 69 12.65 8.71 -26.62
N THR A 70 13.63 8.52 -25.76
CA THR A 70 13.42 8.34 -24.33
C THR A 70 13.41 9.71 -23.66
N HIS A 71 12.44 9.95 -22.77
CA HIS A 71 12.30 11.21 -22.04
C HIS A 71 12.44 10.98 -20.53
N GLY A 72 13.18 11.84 -19.83
CA GLY A 72 13.47 11.69 -18.39
C GLY A 72 14.84 11.07 -18.08
N GLY A 73 15.08 10.76 -16.80
CA GLY A 73 16.37 10.28 -16.30
C GLY A 73 16.55 8.76 -16.38
N GLU A 74 17.77 8.26 -16.17
CA GLU A 74 18.11 6.83 -16.26
C GLU A 74 17.76 6.01 -14.97
N GLY A 75 16.93 6.55 -14.08
CA GLY A 75 16.70 6.00 -12.75
C GLY A 75 15.93 4.66 -12.65
N SER A 76 15.85 4.14 -11.43
CA SER A 76 14.89 3.12 -10.93
C SER A 76 14.60 1.88 -11.81
N THR A 77 13.52 1.16 -11.50
CA THR A 77 13.14 -0.08 -12.17
C THR A 77 12.49 0.25 -13.51
N LEU A 78 12.99 -0.36 -14.58
CA LEU A 78 12.35 -0.32 -15.89
C LEU A 78 11.20 -1.33 -15.91
N GLU A 79 9.99 -0.85 -16.14
CA GLU A 79 8.82 -1.66 -16.41
C GLU A 79 8.38 -1.44 -17.87
N SER A 80 7.77 -2.45 -18.48
CA SER A 80 7.23 -2.32 -19.83
C SER A 80 5.83 -2.92 -19.96
N PHE A 81 5.09 -2.39 -20.93
CA PHE A 81 3.76 -2.86 -21.28
C PHE A 81 3.66 -3.08 -22.78
N VAL A 82 3.64 -4.34 -23.17
CA VAL A 82 3.50 -4.78 -24.56
C VAL A 82 2.01 -4.84 -24.92
N LEU A 83 1.64 -4.21 -26.04
CA LEU A 83 0.29 -4.23 -26.60
C LEU A 83 0.05 -5.53 -27.38
N ASN A 84 -1.15 -6.09 -27.23
CA ASN A 84 -1.61 -7.23 -27.99
C ASN A 84 -1.84 -6.84 -29.46
N THR A 85 -1.94 -7.85 -30.32
CA THR A 85 -2.35 -7.63 -31.72
C THR A 85 -3.71 -6.93 -31.78
N ASN A 86 -3.81 -5.88 -32.62
CA ASN A 86 -5.01 -5.04 -32.77
C ASN A 86 -5.46 -4.31 -31.50
N GLU A 87 -4.56 -4.09 -30.55
CA GLU A 87 -4.81 -3.26 -29.37
C GLU A 87 -4.12 -1.91 -29.51
N TYR A 88 -4.80 -0.85 -29.09
CA TYR A 88 -4.22 0.49 -28.97
C TYR A 88 -4.47 1.07 -27.58
N ILE A 89 -3.67 2.07 -27.20
CA ILE A 89 -3.86 2.84 -25.97
C ILE A 89 -5.00 3.83 -26.20
N ALA A 90 -6.12 3.59 -25.53
CA ALA A 90 -7.35 4.36 -25.67
C ALA A 90 -7.41 5.56 -24.73
N ASN A 91 -6.75 5.50 -23.57
CA ASN A 91 -6.68 6.63 -22.64
C ASN A 91 -5.45 6.52 -21.72
N VAL A 92 -5.09 7.63 -21.08
CA VAL A 92 -4.02 7.70 -20.08
C VAL A 92 -4.48 8.51 -18.89
N ARG A 93 -4.19 8.02 -17.68
CA ARG A 93 -4.41 8.75 -16.44
C ARG A 93 -3.08 8.96 -15.74
N LEU A 94 -2.89 10.15 -15.20
CA LEU A 94 -1.67 10.55 -14.52
C LEU A 94 -1.98 10.86 -13.06
N THR A 95 -0.97 10.78 -12.21
CA THR A 95 -1.03 11.43 -10.89
C THR A 95 0.20 12.30 -10.73
N GLY A 96 0.11 13.41 -10.00
CA GLY A 96 1.29 14.23 -9.70
C GLY A 96 1.02 15.72 -9.77
N LYS A 97 1.71 16.49 -8.91
CA LYS A 97 1.61 17.95 -8.85
C LYS A 97 2.84 18.63 -9.45
N ARG A 98 3.98 18.51 -8.76
CA ARG A 98 5.27 19.05 -9.23
C ARG A 98 6.00 18.12 -10.21
N TYR A 99 5.82 16.82 -10.02
CA TYR A 99 6.36 15.74 -10.86
C TYR A 99 5.26 14.70 -11.06
N VAL A 100 5.30 14.00 -12.18
CA VAL A 100 4.38 12.90 -12.46
C VAL A 100 4.72 11.71 -11.57
N GLY A 101 3.80 11.30 -10.71
CA GLY A 101 3.94 10.21 -9.74
C GLY A 101 3.49 8.84 -10.23
N SER A 102 2.61 8.78 -11.22
CA SER A 102 2.23 7.52 -11.87
C SER A 102 1.62 7.75 -13.26
N ILE A 103 1.71 6.72 -14.11
CA ILE A 103 1.07 6.64 -15.43
C ILE A 103 0.20 5.38 -15.45
N GLU A 104 -1.10 5.52 -15.59
CA GLU A 104 -2.00 4.43 -15.93
C GLU A 104 -2.32 4.47 -17.42
N LEU A 105 -1.95 3.43 -18.16
CA LEU A 105 -2.35 3.24 -19.56
C LEU A 105 -3.61 2.39 -19.61
N ILE A 106 -4.59 2.81 -20.41
CA ILE A 106 -5.86 2.09 -20.62
C ILE A 106 -5.98 1.80 -22.10
N THR A 107 -6.25 0.54 -22.45
CA THR A 107 -6.29 0.06 -23.83
C THR A 107 -7.72 -0.09 -24.36
N SER A 108 -7.82 -0.14 -25.69
CA SER A 108 -9.04 -0.46 -26.43
C SER A 108 -9.67 -1.83 -26.11
N GLN A 109 -8.90 -2.76 -25.55
CA GLN A 109 -9.35 -4.11 -25.18
C GLN A 109 -9.66 -4.22 -23.68
N GLY A 110 -9.65 -3.10 -22.94
CA GLY A 110 -9.98 -3.07 -21.52
C GLY A 110 -8.84 -3.49 -20.59
N ARG A 111 -7.63 -3.75 -21.11
CA ARG A 111 -6.43 -3.90 -20.27
C ARG A 111 -6.00 -2.54 -19.76
N SER A 112 -5.57 -2.49 -18.51
CA SER A 112 -4.83 -1.35 -17.97
C SER A 112 -3.56 -1.79 -17.26
N ILE A 113 -2.57 -0.91 -17.24
CA ILE A 113 -1.37 -1.05 -16.42
C ILE A 113 -1.11 0.27 -15.71
N LEU A 114 -0.76 0.20 -14.44
CA LEU A 114 -0.33 1.34 -13.64
C LEU A 114 1.17 1.23 -13.40
N PHE A 115 1.90 2.23 -13.88
CA PHE A 115 3.30 2.44 -13.58
C PHE A 115 3.42 3.42 -12.42
N GLY A 116 3.96 2.97 -11.29
CA GLY A 116 4.08 3.77 -10.06
C GLY A 116 2.94 3.63 -9.07
N LYS A 117 2.96 4.45 -8.02
CA LYS A 117 1.95 4.42 -6.96
C LYS A 117 0.88 5.47 -7.23
N GLN A 118 -0.36 5.01 -7.43
CA GLN A 118 -1.49 5.90 -7.66
C GLN A 118 -1.72 6.77 -6.41
N ALA A 119 -1.52 8.09 -6.56
CA ALA A 119 -1.93 9.07 -5.58
C ALA A 119 -3.46 9.31 -5.66
N SER A 120 -4.02 9.97 -4.66
CA SER A 120 -5.46 10.25 -4.58
C SER A 120 -5.97 11.20 -5.67
N GLU A 121 -5.08 11.98 -6.28
CA GLU A 121 -5.41 12.92 -7.36
C GLU A 121 -5.04 12.31 -8.70
N ILE A 122 -6.06 11.87 -9.44
CA ILE A 122 -5.95 11.29 -10.78
C ILE A 122 -6.35 12.36 -11.79
N ILE A 123 -5.45 12.65 -12.71
CA ILE A 123 -5.66 13.53 -13.85
C ILE A 123 -5.91 12.63 -15.05
N ASP A 124 -7.17 12.49 -15.43
CA ASP A 124 -7.57 11.78 -16.64
C ASP A 124 -7.35 12.69 -17.86
N LEU A 125 -6.55 12.24 -18.83
CA LEU A 125 -6.21 13.05 -19.99
C LEU A 125 -7.35 13.17 -21.00
N GLN A 126 -8.45 12.42 -20.83
CA GLN A 126 -9.67 12.52 -21.65
C GLN A 126 -9.40 12.37 -23.15
N VAL A 127 -8.67 11.32 -23.54
CA VAL A 127 -8.46 11.01 -24.97
C VAL A 127 -9.81 10.77 -25.66
N PRO A 128 -10.14 11.45 -26.77
CA PRO A 128 -11.46 11.33 -27.40
C PRO A 128 -11.75 9.92 -27.92
N PRO A 129 -13.03 9.51 -27.98
CA PRO A 129 -13.42 8.27 -28.63
C PRO A 129 -12.87 8.19 -30.07
N ASN A 130 -12.45 7.00 -30.48
CA ASN A 130 -11.82 6.72 -31.78
C ASN A 130 -10.42 7.31 -31.99
N TYR A 131 -9.75 7.80 -30.93
CA TYR A 131 -8.34 8.17 -31.00
C TYR A 131 -7.46 7.08 -30.38
N GLN A 132 -6.25 6.92 -30.91
CA GLN A 132 -5.19 6.11 -30.29
C GLN A 132 -4.04 7.01 -29.84
N VAL A 133 -3.52 6.80 -28.63
CA VAL A 133 -2.31 7.48 -28.15
C VAL A 133 -1.09 6.94 -28.88
N ILE A 134 -0.29 7.84 -29.46
CA ILE A 134 0.85 7.50 -30.32
C ILE A 134 2.16 8.12 -29.87
N GLY A 135 2.14 8.96 -28.83
CA GLY A 135 3.34 9.54 -28.26
C GLY A 135 3.04 10.41 -27.05
N PHE A 136 4.11 10.86 -26.41
CA PHE A 136 4.10 11.70 -25.23
C PHE A 136 4.66 13.09 -25.53
N TYR A 137 4.27 14.05 -24.70
CA TYR A 137 4.89 15.36 -24.66
C TYR A 137 4.96 15.84 -23.20
N GLY A 138 5.82 16.80 -22.92
CA GLY A 138 5.82 17.43 -21.60
C GLY A 138 7.14 18.11 -21.28
N GLN A 139 7.54 18.01 -20.02
CA GLN A 139 8.80 18.53 -19.53
C GLN A 139 9.49 17.47 -18.69
N SER A 140 10.80 17.32 -18.87
CA SER A 140 11.57 16.32 -18.15
C SER A 140 12.93 16.83 -17.71
N GLY A 141 13.40 16.28 -16.60
CA GLY A 141 14.75 16.46 -16.06
C GLY A 141 15.22 15.13 -15.50
N ARG A 142 15.51 15.10 -14.20
CA ARG A 142 15.75 13.84 -13.47
C ARG A 142 14.50 12.95 -13.44
N TRP A 143 13.32 13.58 -13.40
CA TRP A 143 12.01 12.94 -13.45
C TRP A 143 11.21 13.50 -14.62
N ILE A 144 10.04 12.90 -14.87
CA ILE A 144 9.01 13.51 -15.69
C ILE A 144 8.32 14.59 -14.85
N ASP A 145 8.67 15.85 -15.13
CA ASP A 145 8.13 17.02 -14.45
C ASP A 145 6.67 17.22 -14.86
N GLN A 146 6.40 17.14 -16.16
CA GLN A 146 5.07 17.27 -16.74
C GLN A 146 4.89 16.28 -17.89
N LEU A 147 3.69 15.71 -18.04
CA LEU A 147 3.37 14.75 -19.10
C LEU A 147 1.96 14.96 -19.65
N GLY A 148 1.83 14.88 -20.97
CA GLY A 148 0.59 14.74 -21.70
C GLY A 148 0.79 13.77 -22.86
N VAL A 149 -0.27 13.53 -23.62
CA VAL A 149 -0.28 12.57 -24.73
C VAL A 149 -0.67 13.22 -26.05
N ILE A 150 -0.17 12.63 -27.13
CA ILE A 150 -0.54 12.94 -28.50
C ILE A 150 -1.26 11.72 -29.05
N ALA A 151 -2.42 11.94 -29.65
CA ALA A 151 -3.27 10.90 -30.20
C ALA A 151 -3.64 11.20 -31.65
N VAL A 152 -3.91 10.17 -32.44
CA VAL A 152 -4.41 10.30 -33.82
C VAL A 152 -5.77 9.65 -33.95
N GLN A 153 -6.67 10.32 -34.68
CA GLN A 153 -7.98 9.79 -35.02
C GLN A 153 -7.79 8.51 -35.84
N SER A 154 -8.26 7.39 -35.30
CA SER A 154 -8.16 6.09 -35.93
C SER A 154 -9.38 5.82 -36.81
N ASN A 155 -9.15 5.15 -37.95
CA ASN A 155 -10.21 4.69 -38.84
C ASN A 155 -10.85 3.36 -38.36
N PHE A 156 -10.55 2.89 -37.14
CA PHE A 156 -11.26 1.76 -36.56
C PHE A 156 -12.73 2.15 -36.37
N ARG A 157 -13.66 1.36 -36.94
CA ARG A 157 -15.10 1.62 -36.79
C ARG A 157 -15.44 1.75 -35.30
N PRO A 158 -16.13 2.83 -34.86
CA PRO A 158 -16.62 2.90 -33.50
C PRO A 158 -17.52 1.69 -33.27
N GLN A 159 -17.17 0.85 -32.29
CA GLN A 159 -18.21 0.06 -31.66
C GLN A 159 -19.13 1.05 -30.94
N PRO A 160 -20.46 0.87 -31.00
CA PRO A 160 -21.38 1.70 -30.22
C PRO A 160 -20.89 1.75 -28.78
N GLU A 161 -20.84 2.95 -28.19
CA GLU A 161 -20.44 3.13 -26.79
C GLU A 161 -21.18 2.12 -25.93
N LYS A 162 -20.46 1.09 -25.49
CA LYS A 162 -20.96 0.25 -24.41
C LYS A 162 -21.00 1.15 -23.18
N PRO A 163 -22.13 1.16 -22.43
CA PRO A 163 -22.22 1.86 -21.16
C PRO A 163 -20.95 1.59 -20.35
N GLN A 164 -20.37 2.65 -19.76
CA GLN A 164 -19.13 2.61 -19.00
C GLN A 164 -18.99 1.29 -18.26
N THR A 165 -18.10 0.43 -18.73
CA THR A 165 -17.86 -0.84 -18.04
C THR A 165 -16.94 -0.54 -16.87
N PRO A 166 -17.33 -0.95 -15.65
CA PRO A 166 -16.56 -0.71 -14.45
C PRO A 166 -15.18 -1.35 -14.54
N LYS A 167 -14.25 -0.75 -13.78
CA LYS A 167 -12.96 -1.27 -13.30
C LYS A 167 -12.92 -2.81 -13.41
N PRO A 168 -11.86 -3.49 -13.92
CA PRO A 168 -11.88 -4.92 -14.21
C PRO A 168 -12.43 -5.67 -13.00
N GLU A 169 -13.71 -5.97 -13.09
CA GLU A 169 -14.46 -6.54 -11.98
C GLU A 169 -14.03 -7.99 -11.96
N ARG A 170 -13.68 -8.47 -10.77
CA ARG A 170 -13.66 -9.91 -10.54
C ARG A 170 -15.03 -10.39 -11.03
N PRO A 171 -15.16 -11.47 -11.83
CA PRO A 171 -16.45 -11.85 -12.43
C PRO A 171 -17.65 -11.91 -11.45
N ASN A 172 -17.35 -12.03 -10.15
CA ASN A 172 -18.30 -12.05 -9.05
C ASN A 172 -18.64 -10.67 -8.44
N ASP A 173 -17.97 -9.58 -8.83
CA ASP A 173 -18.27 -8.22 -8.34
C ASP A 173 -19.69 -7.79 -8.74
N LEU A 174 -20.21 -8.27 -9.87
CA LEU A 174 -21.61 -8.11 -10.27
C LEU A 174 -22.61 -8.71 -9.26
N LEU A 175 -22.21 -9.73 -8.50
CA LEU A 175 -23.05 -10.37 -7.48
C LEU A 175 -23.06 -9.59 -6.16
N LEU A 176 -22.12 -8.66 -5.95
CA LEU A 176 -22.02 -7.93 -4.69
C LEU A 176 -23.22 -7.01 -4.45
N GLY A 177 -23.80 -6.43 -5.51
CA GLY A 177 -24.83 -5.40 -5.36
C GLY A 177 -24.37 -4.25 -4.45
N SER A 178 -24.95 -4.13 -3.24
CA SER A 178 -24.58 -3.12 -2.23
C SER A 178 -23.51 -3.58 -1.24
N ILE A 179 -23.10 -4.87 -1.28
CA ILE A 179 -22.11 -5.44 -0.36
C ILE A 179 -20.72 -4.89 -0.69
N PRO A 180 -20.02 -4.24 0.26
CA PRO A 180 -18.68 -3.75 -0.01
C PRO A 180 -17.67 -4.89 -0.18
N ARG A 181 -16.93 -4.86 -1.28
CA ARG A 181 -15.96 -5.91 -1.62
C ARG A 181 -14.89 -6.16 -0.55
N ALA A 182 -14.45 -5.10 0.13
CA ALA A 182 -13.48 -5.23 1.23
C ALA A 182 -14.01 -6.10 2.38
N GLY A 183 -15.33 -6.15 2.60
CA GLY A 183 -15.94 -7.06 3.57
C GLY A 183 -15.84 -8.53 3.15
N ILE A 184 -16.14 -8.83 1.87
CA ILE A 184 -16.01 -10.19 1.32
C ILE A 184 -14.56 -10.67 1.36
N ASP A 185 -13.62 -9.81 0.95
CA ASP A 185 -12.19 -10.14 0.97
C ASP A 185 -11.72 -10.43 2.41
N LEU A 186 -12.19 -9.67 3.40
CA LEU A 186 -11.88 -9.90 4.80
C LEU A 186 -12.48 -11.22 5.32
N ILE A 187 -13.74 -11.54 4.97
CA ILE A 187 -14.36 -12.82 5.35
C ILE A 187 -13.53 -13.99 4.81
N LYS A 188 -13.13 -13.94 3.53
CA LYS A 188 -12.32 -14.99 2.90
C LYS A 188 -10.98 -15.21 3.62
N GLU A 189 -10.35 -14.14 4.10
CA GLU A 189 -9.09 -14.22 4.86
C GLU A 189 -9.25 -15.05 6.14
N PHE A 190 -10.40 -14.93 6.83
CA PHE A 190 -10.64 -15.60 8.11
C PHE A 190 -11.31 -16.97 7.98
N GLU A 191 -12.21 -17.17 7.01
CA GLU A 191 -12.81 -18.48 6.76
C GLU A 191 -11.83 -19.43 6.07
N GLY A 192 -10.93 -18.88 5.25
CA GLY A 192 -9.96 -19.65 4.48
C GLY A 192 -10.59 -20.46 3.34
N TYR A 193 -9.74 -20.98 2.45
CA TYR A 193 -10.15 -21.82 1.32
C TYR A 193 -9.72 -23.27 1.57
N ALA A 194 -10.66 -24.11 1.98
CA ALA A 194 -10.36 -25.45 2.47
C ALA A 194 -10.29 -26.51 1.35
N GLN A 195 -9.44 -27.53 1.55
CA GLN A 195 -9.24 -28.67 0.64
C GLN A 195 -9.01 -28.25 -0.83
N ALA A 196 -8.11 -27.28 -1.03
CA ALA A 196 -7.67 -26.88 -2.36
C ALA A 196 -6.97 -28.05 -3.07
N LEU A 197 -7.41 -28.33 -4.30
CA LEU A 197 -6.80 -29.28 -5.21
C LEU A 197 -5.64 -28.60 -5.97
N PRO A 198 -4.69 -29.37 -6.54
CA PRO A 198 -3.55 -28.81 -7.26
C PRO A 198 -3.90 -27.88 -8.43
N ASP A 199 -5.12 -28.01 -8.97
CA ASP A 199 -5.64 -27.18 -10.06
C ASP A 199 -6.43 -25.94 -9.57
N GLY A 200 -6.40 -25.65 -8.27
CA GLY A 200 -7.03 -24.47 -7.67
C GLY A 200 -8.53 -24.62 -7.39
N ARG A 201 -9.12 -25.80 -7.60
CA ARG A 201 -10.50 -26.12 -7.18
C ARG A 201 -10.56 -26.48 -5.69
N ALA A 202 -11.74 -26.46 -5.09
CA ALA A 202 -11.98 -26.96 -3.73
C ALA A 202 -12.83 -28.22 -3.77
N LYS A 203 -12.50 -29.17 -2.89
CA LYS A 203 -13.28 -30.37 -2.65
C LYS A 203 -14.07 -30.26 -1.35
N ALA A 204 -15.28 -30.84 -1.30
CA ALA A 204 -16.05 -30.91 -0.07
C ALA A 204 -15.30 -31.65 1.05
N TYR A 205 -15.52 -31.21 2.28
CA TYR A 205 -14.91 -31.73 3.49
C TYR A 205 -15.91 -31.82 4.65
N ALA A 206 -15.56 -32.61 5.65
CA ALA A 206 -16.33 -32.74 6.89
C ALA A 206 -16.10 -31.52 7.79
N ASP A 207 -17.17 -30.93 8.34
CA ASP A 207 -17.04 -29.83 9.30
C ASP A 207 -16.19 -30.25 10.51
N PRO A 208 -15.29 -29.39 11.03
CA PRO A 208 -14.39 -29.74 12.13
C PRO A 208 -15.10 -30.16 13.43
N LEU A 209 -16.33 -29.70 13.67
CA LEU A 209 -17.10 -30.00 14.88
C LEU A 209 -18.19 -31.04 14.63
N ARG A 210 -18.81 -31.03 13.46
CA ARG A 210 -20.00 -31.83 13.13
C ARG A 210 -19.77 -32.93 12.11
N GLY A 211 -18.55 -33.06 11.59
CA GLY A 211 -18.23 -34.11 10.63
C GLY A 211 -19.04 -34.01 9.34
N TRP A 212 -19.37 -35.15 8.72
CA TRP A 212 -20.18 -35.21 7.49
C TRP A 212 -21.68 -34.96 7.71
N ASP A 213 -22.14 -34.75 8.94
CA ASP A 213 -23.50 -34.27 9.20
C ASP A 213 -23.68 -32.83 8.70
N VAL A 214 -22.58 -32.08 8.60
CA VAL A 214 -22.50 -30.76 7.97
C VAL A 214 -21.35 -30.76 6.95
N PRO A 215 -21.60 -31.24 5.71
CA PRO A 215 -20.62 -31.14 4.63
C PRO A 215 -20.37 -29.68 4.27
N THR A 216 -19.10 -29.31 4.12
CA THR A 216 -18.67 -27.94 3.86
C THR A 216 -17.74 -27.88 2.64
N ILE A 217 -17.74 -26.78 1.88
CA ILE A 217 -16.87 -26.60 0.71
C ILE A 217 -16.45 -25.13 0.53
N GLY A 218 -15.28 -24.88 -0.06
CA GLY A 218 -14.80 -23.54 -0.38
C GLY A 218 -14.57 -22.67 0.87
N TYR A 219 -15.20 -21.49 0.91
CA TYR A 219 -15.15 -20.53 2.03
C TYR A 219 -16.27 -20.77 3.06
N GLY A 220 -16.53 -22.03 3.42
CA GLY A 220 -17.53 -22.36 4.45
C GLY A 220 -18.95 -22.62 3.96
N THR A 221 -19.18 -22.82 2.66
CA THR A 221 -20.50 -23.12 2.11
C THR A 221 -20.97 -24.51 2.55
N THR A 222 -22.17 -24.62 3.13
CA THR A 222 -22.82 -25.90 3.53
C THR A 222 -24.09 -26.22 2.75
N ARG A 223 -24.68 -25.19 2.14
CA ARG A 223 -25.83 -25.26 1.21
C ARG A 223 -25.57 -24.31 0.06
N TYR A 224 -25.78 -24.77 -1.17
CA TYR A 224 -25.66 -23.95 -2.36
C TYR A 224 -26.85 -22.98 -2.49
N PRO A 225 -26.73 -21.90 -3.30
CA PRO A 225 -27.82 -20.93 -3.50
C PRO A 225 -29.16 -21.54 -3.95
N ASN A 226 -29.11 -22.66 -4.67
CA ASN A 226 -30.31 -23.41 -5.08
C ASN A 226 -30.96 -24.22 -3.95
N GLY A 227 -30.49 -24.09 -2.71
CA GLY A 227 -30.97 -24.80 -1.54
C GLY A 227 -30.44 -26.23 -1.39
N VAL A 228 -29.64 -26.75 -2.32
CA VAL A 228 -29.09 -28.11 -2.23
C VAL A 228 -27.94 -28.15 -1.23
N GLN A 229 -27.96 -29.13 -0.32
CA GLN A 229 -26.86 -29.34 0.63
C GLN A 229 -25.61 -29.85 -0.09
N VAL A 230 -24.44 -29.39 0.35
CA VAL A 230 -23.14 -29.89 -0.11
C VAL A 230 -23.04 -31.40 0.17
N LYS A 231 -22.39 -32.14 -0.73
CA LYS A 231 -22.23 -33.60 -0.60
C LYS A 231 -20.77 -34.00 -0.67
N GLN A 232 -20.47 -35.15 -0.06
CA GLN A 232 -19.15 -35.77 -0.17
C GLN A 232 -18.84 -36.06 -1.64
N GLY A 233 -17.69 -35.56 -2.11
CA GLY A 233 -17.25 -35.70 -3.50
C GLY A 233 -17.51 -34.48 -4.37
N ASP A 234 -18.27 -33.49 -3.90
CA ASP A 234 -18.45 -32.22 -4.63
C ASP A 234 -17.10 -31.52 -4.84
N ILE A 235 -16.93 -30.94 -6.02
CA ILE A 235 -15.76 -30.15 -6.40
C ILE A 235 -16.25 -28.88 -7.09
N ILE A 236 -15.74 -27.73 -6.65
CA ILE A 236 -16.10 -26.42 -7.20
C ILE A 236 -14.83 -25.62 -7.51
N ASN A 237 -14.90 -24.72 -8.48
CA ASN A 237 -13.78 -23.80 -8.73
C ASN A 237 -13.80 -22.61 -7.75
N GLN A 238 -12.70 -21.86 -7.69
CA GLN A 238 -12.55 -20.73 -6.78
C GLN A 238 -13.58 -19.61 -7.04
N ARG A 239 -14.01 -19.45 -8.29
CA ARG A 239 -15.05 -18.49 -8.66
C ARG A 239 -16.37 -18.88 -8.02
N GLN A 240 -16.85 -20.10 -8.24
CA GLN A 240 -18.08 -20.65 -7.64
C GLN A 240 -18.06 -20.55 -6.12
N ALA A 241 -16.93 -20.88 -5.48
CA ALA A 241 -16.80 -20.76 -4.04
C ALA A 241 -17.02 -19.33 -3.52
N GLU A 242 -16.55 -18.33 -4.27
CA GLU A 242 -16.79 -16.93 -3.93
C GLU A 242 -18.22 -16.47 -4.29
N GLU A 243 -18.81 -16.95 -5.39
CA GLU A 243 -20.22 -16.71 -5.71
C GLU A 243 -21.13 -17.20 -4.58
N TYR A 244 -20.88 -18.42 -4.07
CA TYR A 244 -21.64 -19.00 -2.96
C TYR A 244 -21.42 -18.28 -1.63
N LEU A 245 -20.21 -17.75 -1.40
CA LEU A 245 -19.95 -16.92 -0.22
C LEU A 245 -20.74 -15.61 -0.30
N ILE A 246 -20.69 -14.91 -1.44
CA ILE A 246 -21.39 -13.64 -1.63
C ILE A 246 -22.89 -13.82 -1.45
N ASP A 247 -23.47 -14.85 -2.08
CA ASP A 247 -24.89 -15.20 -1.96
C ASP A 247 -25.28 -15.46 -0.49
N HIS A 248 -24.51 -16.26 0.24
CA HIS A 248 -24.80 -16.52 1.65
C HIS A 248 -24.67 -15.27 2.53
N VAL A 249 -23.64 -14.44 2.31
CA VAL A 249 -23.48 -13.16 3.01
C VAL A 249 -24.68 -12.26 2.73
N ASP A 250 -25.15 -12.25 1.49
CA ASP A 250 -26.28 -11.44 1.07
C ASP A 250 -27.57 -11.81 1.79
N GLU A 251 -27.95 -13.09 1.68
CA GLU A 251 -29.15 -13.64 2.29
C GLU A 251 -29.14 -13.51 3.82
N SER A 252 -27.98 -13.75 4.45
CA SER A 252 -27.86 -13.78 5.91
C SER A 252 -27.71 -12.40 6.55
N CYS A 253 -27.04 -11.45 5.89
CA CYS A 253 -26.63 -10.20 6.53
C CYS A 253 -27.36 -8.95 6.03
N ARG A 254 -27.63 -8.83 4.72
CA ARG A 254 -28.03 -7.53 4.12
C ARG A 254 -29.24 -6.92 4.82
N GLY A 255 -30.31 -7.70 4.95
CA GLY A 255 -31.58 -7.22 5.49
C GLY A 255 -31.52 -6.72 6.94
N ALA A 256 -30.55 -7.20 7.74
CA ALA A 256 -30.35 -6.73 9.11
C ALA A 256 -29.44 -5.49 9.15
N LEU A 257 -28.35 -5.48 8.38
CA LEU A 257 -27.34 -4.43 8.41
C LEU A 257 -27.84 -3.12 7.79
N GLU A 258 -28.58 -3.18 6.67
CA GLU A 258 -29.09 -1.99 6.01
C GLU A 258 -30.15 -1.23 6.85
N LYS A 259 -30.68 -1.86 7.91
CA LYS A 259 -31.62 -1.25 8.87
C LYS A 259 -30.92 -0.48 10.00
N ILE A 260 -29.59 -0.53 10.10
CA ILE A 260 -28.85 0.25 11.10
C ILE A 260 -29.07 1.74 10.79
N PRO A 261 -29.56 2.57 11.74
CA PRO A 261 -29.94 3.96 11.48
C PRO A 261 -28.83 4.83 10.86
N THR A 262 -27.57 4.55 11.21
CA THR A 262 -26.39 5.26 10.70
C THR A 262 -25.80 4.63 9.44
N TRP A 263 -26.39 3.56 8.89
CA TRP A 263 -25.86 2.81 7.75
C TRP A 263 -25.50 3.70 6.55
N GLN A 264 -26.38 4.64 6.21
CA GLN A 264 -26.16 5.56 5.09
C GLN A 264 -25.01 6.54 5.33
N ARG A 265 -24.67 6.82 6.58
CA ARG A 265 -23.51 7.66 6.96
C ARG A 265 -22.19 6.89 6.90
N MET A 266 -22.23 5.56 7.00
CA MET A 266 -21.03 4.73 6.94
C MET A 266 -20.47 4.68 5.52
N ASN A 267 -19.14 4.70 5.42
CA ASN A 267 -18.46 4.44 4.16
C ASN A 267 -18.39 2.95 3.81
N SER A 268 -17.92 2.63 2.61
CA SER A 268 -17.83 1.24 2.12
C SER A 268 -16.96 0.34 3.00
N ASN A 269 -15.86 0.82 3.56
CA ASN A 269 -15.01 0.04 4.45
C ASN A 269 -15.69 -0.23 5.80
N GLN A 270 -16.35 0.77 6.38
CA GLN A 270 -17.15 0.64 7.61
C GLN A 270 -18.28 -0.39 7.45
N ARG A 271 -19.03 -0.30 6.36
CA ARG A 271 -20.05 -1.29 6.00
C ARG A 271 -19.43 -2.68 5.82
N GLY A 272 -18.28 -2.78 5.14
CA GLY A 272 -17.56 -4.03 4.90
C GLY A 272 -17.10 -4.72 6.19
N ALA A 273 -16.60 -3.93 7.16
CA ALA A 273 -16.23 -4.43 8.48
C ALA A 273 -17.45 -5.02 9.23
N LEU A 274 -18.61 -4.37 9.15
CA LEU A 274 -19.84 -4.87 9.78
C LEU A 274 -20.39 -6.12 9.09
N TYR A 275 -20.25 -6.26 7.77
CA TYR A 275 -20.56 -7.52 7.07
C TYR A 275 -19.68 -8.67 7.57
N SER A 276 -18.36 -8.46 7.72
CA SER A 276 -17.46 -9.50 8.27
C SER A 276 -17.82 -9.88 9.71
N PHE A 277 -18.15 -8.88 10.54
CA PHE A 277 -18.56 -9.08 11.93
C PHE A 277 -19.87 -9.86 12.02
N ALA A 278 -20.89 -9.46 11.23
CA ALA A 278 -22.20 -10.10 11.17
C ALA A 278 -22.12 -11.55 10.68
N TYR A 279 -21.30 -11.82 9.66
CA TYR A 279 -21.08 -13.17 9.18
C TYR A 279 -20.57 -14.10 10.29
N ASN A 280 -19.67 -13.60 11.14
CA ASN A 280 -19.05 -14.40 12.19
C ASN A 280 -19.92 -14.61 13.43
N LEU A 281 -20.66 -13.59 13.85
CA LEU A 281 -21.37 -13.57 15.14
C LEU A 281 -22.90 -13.58 15.00
N GLY A 282 -23.40 -13.52 13.77
CA GLY A 282 -24.81 -13.39 13.44
C GLY A 282 -25.20 -11.96 13.08
N SER A 283 -26.09 -11.83 12.09
CA SER A 283 -26.55 -10.55 11.55
C SER A 283 -27.48 -9.77 12.49
N GLY A 284 -28.07 -10.45 13.48
CA GLY A 284 -28.93 -9.86 14.49
C GLY A 284 -28.21 -9.13 15.63
N PHE A 285 -26.93 -8.74 15.49
CA PHE A 285 -26.18 -8.14 16.59
C PHE A 285 -26.68 -6.75 17.01
N TYR A 286 -27.21 -5.95 16.07
CA TYR A 286 -27.51 -4.54 16.34
C TYR A 286 -28.64 -4.39 17.36
N ARG A 287 -28.35 -3.72 18.48
CA ARG A 287 -29.24 -3.55 19.65
C ARG A 287 -29.65 -4.85 20.35
N SER A 288 -28.95 -5.95 20.07
CA SER A 288 -29.15 -7.20 20.79
C SER A 288 -28.34 -7.23 22.08
N TYR A 289 -28.83 -8.01 23.03
CA TYR A 289 -28.15 -8.28 24.30
C TYR A 289 -26.73 -8.83 24.05
N ASN A 290 -25.75 -8.36 24.82
CA ASN A 290 -24.30 -8.65 24.69
C ASN A 290 -23.59 -8.03 23.48
N PHE A 291 -24.28 -7.21 22.67
CA PHE A 291 -23.71 -6.51 21.51
C PHE A 291 -23.67 -4.99 21.67
N GLU A 292 -23.75 -4.50 22.91
CA GLU A 292 -23.88 -3.07 23.22
C GLU A 292 -22.66 -2.27 22.77
N SER A 293 -21.45 -2.86 22.81
CA SER A 293 -20.24 -2.15 22.39
C SER A 293 -20.17 -1.92 20.88
N ILE A 294 -20.58 -2.88 20.04
CA ILE A 294 -20.62 -2.68 18.59
C ILE A 294 -21.84 -1.86 18.20
N THR A 295 -22.97 -2.03 18.88
CA THR A 295 -24.12 -1.13 18.73
C THR A 295 -23.70 0.32 18.99
N ARG A 296 -22.87 0.57 20.01
CA ARG A 296 -22.29 1.89 20.27
C ARG A 296 -21.37 2.36 19.15
N VAL A 297 -20.54 1.48 18.56
CA VAL A 297 -19.74 1.84 17.37
C VAL A 297 -20.67 2.29 16.24
N CYS A 298 -21.75 1.54 15.95
CA CYS A 298 -22.73 1.91 14.94
C CYS A 298 -23.40 3.26 15.24
N ASP A 299 -23.77 3.51 16.49
CA ASP A 299 -24.56 4.69 16.90
C ASP A 299 -23.70 5.94 17.20
N SER A 300 -22.36 5.84 17.16
CA SER A 300 -21.45 6.94 17.54
C SER A 300 -20.58 7.44 16.38
N PRO A 301 -21.16 8.07 15.35
CA PRO A 301 -20.41 8.55 14.19
C PRO A 301 -19.31 9.56 14.53
N ASP A 302 -19.48 10.33 15.61
CA ASP A 302 -18.48 11.30 16.07
C ASP A 302 -17.21 10.62 16.62
N LEU A 303 -17.29 9.33 16.97
CA LEU A 303 -16.17 8.52 17.45
C LEU A 303 -15.55 7.63 16.36
N TRP A 304 -16.02 7.71 15.10
CA TRP A 304 -15.50 6.87 14.02
C TRP A 304 -14.04 7.15 13.62
N ASN A 305 -13.47 8.27 14.06
CA ASN A 305 -12.05 8.58 13.91
C ASN A 305 -11.20 8.17 15.12
N ASP A 306 -11.80 7.70 16.22
CA ASP A 306 -11.05 7.19 17.37
C ASP A 306 -10.71 5.71 17.17
N HIS A 307 -9.61 5.46 16.46
CA HIS A 307 -9.20 4.10 16.07
C HIS A 307 -8.97 3.19 17.29
N ARG A 308 -8.47 3.76 18.39
CA ARG A 308 -8.22 3.01 19.63
C ARG A 308 -9.54 2.61 20.29
N TRP A 309 -10.49 3.52 20.36
CA TRP A 309 -11.81 3.25 20.92
C TRP A 309 -12.57 2.20 20.08
N ILE A 310 -12.52 2.30 18.75
CA ILE A 310 -13.15 1.33 17.84
C ILE A 310 -12.53 -0.05 18.04
N ALA A 311 -11.20 -0.17 17.99
CA ALA A 311 -10.51 -1.45 18.22
C ALA A 311 -10.87 -2.05 19.58
N ALA A 312 -10.94 -1.23 20.64
CA ALA A 312 -11.35 -1.67 21.96
C ALA A 312 -12.80 -2.17 22.02
N GLN A 313 -13.70 -1.71 21.14
CA GLN A 313 -15.07 -2.24 21.07
C GLN A 313 -15.14 -3.56 20.32
N PHE A 314 -14.45 -3.70 19.18
CA PHE A 314 -14.41 -4.94 18.38
C PHE A 314 -13.74 -6.09 19.12
N VAL A 315 -12.62 -5.85 19.80
CA VAL A 315 -11.84 -6.91 20.46
C VAL A 315 -12.57 -7.57 21.63
N LYS A 316 -13.70 -7.02 22.08
CA LYS A 316 -14.56 -7.65 23.10
C LYS A 316 -15.17 -8.98 22.65
N TYR A 317 -15.32 -9.21 21.34
CA TYR A 317 -15.92 -10.42 20.79
C TYR A 317 -14.84 -11.41 20.34
N ARG A 318 -13.99 -11.79 21.30
CA ARG A 318 -12.86 -12.72 21.10
C ARG A 318 -12.94 -14.01 21.93
N ASN A 319 -14.05 -14.29 22.61
CA ASN A 319 -14.26 -15.44 23.48
C ASN A 319 -13.06 -15.80 24.40
N PRO A 320 -12.79 -14.99 25.44
CA PRO A 320 -11.62 -15.15 26.29
C PRO A 320 -11.48 -16.53 26.95
N GLY A 321 -10.26 -17.06 26.99
CA GLY A 321 -9.94 -18.34 27.63
C GLY A 321 -10.23 -19.58 26.77
N THR A 322 -10.60 -19.40 25.50
CA THR A 322 -10.84 -20.50 24.55
C THR A 322 -9.69 -20.68 23.57
N SER A 323 -9.58 -21.85 22.96
CA SER A 323 -8.55 -22.14 21.95
C SER A 323 -8.65 -21.27 20.69
N VAL A 324 -9.80 -20.63 20.47
CA VAL A 324 -10.05 -19.74 19.32
C VAL A 324 -9.83 -18.26 19.64
N GLU A 325 -9.48 -17.92 20.87
CA GLU A 325 -9.39 -16.51 21.31
C GLU A 325 -8.46 -15.69 20.43
N GLU A 326 -7.25 -16.17 20.17
CA GLU A 326 -6.26 -15.42 19.40
C GLU A 326 -6.70 -15.20 17.94
N GLY A 327 -7.33 -16.22 17.34
CA GLY A 327 -7.88 -16.15 15.99
C GLY A 327 -9.02 -15.13 15.90
N LEU A 328 -9.95 -15.15 16.86
CA LEU A 328 -11.03 -14.17 16.94
C LEU A 328 -10.48 -12.77 17.25
N ARG A 329 -9.49 -12.64 18.13
CA ARG A 329 -8.83 -11.36 18.41
C ARG A 329 -8.21 -10.75 17.16
N ARG A 330 -7.50 -11.55 16.35
CA ARG A 330 -6.95 -11.12 15.05
C ARG A 330 -8.07 -10.65 14.11
N ARG A 331 -9.17 -11.41 14.02
CA ARG A 331 -10.35 -11.05 13.21
C ARG A 331 -10.96 -9.72 13.61
N ARG A 332 -11.21 -9.54 14.91
CA ARG A 332 -11.78 -8.30 15.46
C ARG A 332 -10.89 -7.08 15.21
N LEU A 333 -9.56 -7.23 15.32
CA LEU A 333 -8.63 -6.16 15.01
C LEU A 333 -8.62 -5.79 13.52
N ALA A 334 -8.66 -6.77 12.63
CA ALA A 334 -8.70 -6.53 11.19
C ALA A 334 -10.02 -5.86 10.76
N GLU A 335 -11.15 -6.27 11.34
CA GLU A 335 -12.44 -5.61 11.14
C GLU A 335 -12.44 -4.16 11.65
N ALA A 336 -11.87 -3.91 12.84
CA ALA A 336 -11.71 -2.56 13.36
C ALA A 336 -10.83 -1.69 12.45
N ALA A 337 -9.71 -2.23 11.96
CA ALA A 337 -8.81 -1.53 11.04
C ALA A 337 -9.52 -1.17 9.72
N LEU A 338 -10.32 -2.11 9.18
CA LEU A 338 -11.14 -1.84 8.01
C LEU A 338 -12.19 -0.76 8.31
N PHE A 339 -12.84 -0.80 9.48
CA PHE A 339 -13.82 0.21 9.88
C PHE A 339 -13.20 1.62 9.99
N CYS A 340 -11.97 1.73 10.48
CA CYS A 340 -11.23 2.99 10.58
C CYS A 340 -10.73 3.53 9.22
N LYS A 341 -10.73 2.70 8.17
CA LYS A 341 -10.21 3.09 6.86
C LYS A 341 -11.17 4.10 6.20
N ARG A 342 -10.68 5.33 6.00
CA ARG A 342 -11.45 6.41 5.36
C ARG A 342 -11.97 5.99 3.97
N ALA A 343 -13.17 6.46 3.66
CA ALA A 343 -13.72 6.38 2.31
C ALA A 343 -12.77 7.10 1.36
N THR A 344 -12.38 6.45 0.27
CA THR A 344 -11.74 7.16 -0.83
C THR A 344 -12.82 7.84 -1.66
N SER A 345 -13.19 9.10 -1.34
CA SER A 345 -13.94 9.97 -2.28
C SER A 345 -13.95 11.46 -1.89
N SER A 346 -13.69 12.29 -2.92
CA SER A 346 -13.92 13.73 -3.13
C SER A 346 -13.27 14.75 -2.17
N SER A 347 -12.44 15.62 -2.78
CA SER A 347 -11.61 16.72 -2.26
C SER A 347 -12.19 17.53 -1.09
N PRO A 348 -11.34 17.92 -0.12
CA PRO A 348 -11.52 19.13 0.67
C PRO A 348 -10.52 20.22 0.29
N ASN A 349 -11.08 21.42 0.15
CA ASN A 349 -10.46 22.72 -0.02
C ASN A 349 -9.45 23.02 1.12
N TRP A 350 -8.32 23.64 0.81
CA TRP A 350 -7.40 24.20 1.81
C TRP A 350 -7.01 25.61 1.37
N ASP A 351 -7.91 26.55 1.66
CA ASP A 351 -7.52 27.93 1.92
C ASP A 351 -7.28 28.06 3.43
N ASP A 352 -6.24 28.83 3.73
CA ASP A 352 -5.92 29.53 4.98
C ASP A 352 -5.18 28.83 6.16
N ASP A 353 -4.15 29.59 6.58
CA ASP A 353 -3.52 29.76 7.89
C ASP A 353 -2.20 29.02 8.25
N HIS A 354 -1.09 29.69 7.92
CA HIS A 354 -0.18 30.39 8.85
C HIS A 354 0.19 29.73 10.20
N ASP A 355 1.46 29.35 10.41
CA ASP A 355 2.48 30.21 11.06
C ASP A 355 3.78 29.49 11.51
N GLU A 356 4.82 30.32 11.62
CA GLU A 356 6.26 30.09 11.74
C GLU A 356 6.77 29.51 13.07
N ALA A 357 7.98 28.91 13.04
CA ALA A 357 8.96 29.02 14.12
C ALA A 357 10.42 28.79 13.62
N GLY A 358 11.15 29.89 13.39
CA GLY A 358 12.43 30.21 14.05
C GLY A 358 13.73 29.43 13.73
N GLU A 359 14.71 30.12 13.14
CA GLU A 359 16.11 29.73 12.94
C GLU A 359 17.00 29.89 14.19
N ALA A 360 17.98 28.97 14.36
CA ALA A 360 19.37 29.25 14.75
C ALA A 360 20.30 28.08 14.34
N GLY A 361 21.41 28.38 13.64
CA GLY A 361 22.34 27.45 12.96
C GLY A 361 23.06 26.44 13.88
N ASP A 362 23.65 25.34 13.38
CA ASP A 362 24.51 25.26 12.20
C ASP A 362 24.49 23.83 11.57
N ARG A 363 24.14 23.74 10.28
CA ARG A 363 24.06 22.58 9.33
C ARG A 363 23.04 21.45 9.59
N LYS A 364 22.26 21.11 8.55
CA LYS A 364 21.16 20.12 8.58
C LYS A 364 21.71 18.67 8.59
N PRO A 365 21.18 17.75 9.44
CA PRO A 365 21.54 16.33 9.47
C PRO A 365 21.43 15.61 8.12
N GLU A 366 20.56 16.11 7.25
CA GLU A 366 20.19 15.60 5.94
C GLU A 366 21.36 15.65 4.94
N GLU A 367 22.20 16.69 5.04
CA GLU A 367 23.36 16.88 4.17
C GLU A 367 24.54 15.98 4.57
N ARG A 368 24.57 15.56 5.86
CA ARG A 368 25.52 14.56 6.37
C ARG A 368 25.17 13.17 5.82
N LEU A 369 23.88 12.84 5.78
CA LEU A 369 23.34 11.59 5.25
C LEU A 369 23.63 11.45 3.75
N ASP A 370 23.44 12.52 2.98
CA ASP A 370 23.62 12.54 1.53
C ASP A 370 25.07 12.31 1.09
N ARG A 371 26.06 12.72 1.89
CA ARG A 371 27.48 12.45 1.63
C ARG A 371 27.82 10.97 1.90
N ILE A 372 27.34 10.45 3.02
CA ILE A 372 27.60 9.06 3.44
C ILE A 372 26.95 8.08 2.47
N VAL A 373 25.73 8.34 2.01
CA VAL A 373 25.06 7.53 0.98
C VAL A 373 25.81 7.53 -0.35
N ARG A 374 26.53 8.62 -0.70
CA ARG A 374 27.36 8.68 -1.92
C ARG A 374 28.68 7.93 -1.78
N ASP A 375 29.30 7.94 -0.60
CA ASP A 375 30.60 7.32 -0.36
C ASP A 375 30.49 5.80 -0.06
N VAL A 376 29.31 5.32 0.36
CA VAL A 376 29.08 3.94 0.84
C VAL A 376 28.58 2.98 -0.24
N ALA A 377 28.16 3.48 -1.41
CA ALA A 377 27.61 2.68 -2.51
C ALA A 377 28.57 1.64 -3.15
N GLY A 378 29.80 1.48 -2.63
CA GLY A 378 30.79 0.48 -3.06
C GLY A 378 31.37 -0.41 -1.96
N SER A 379 30.86 -0.34 -0.73
CA SER A 379 31.45 -1.05 0.43
C SER A 379 30.64 -2.28 0.85
N ASN A 380 31.29 -3.42 1.09
CA ASN A 380 30.60 -4.61 1.63
C ASN A 380 30.28 -4.42 3.13
N PRO A 381 29.06 -4.74 3.60
CA PRO A 381 28.72 -4.67 5.03
C PRO A 381 29.57 -5.64 5.85
N VAL A 382 30.01 -5.21 7.04
CA VAL A 382 30.89 -6.01 7.91
C VAL A 382 30.12 -7.08 8.69
N GLY A 383 28.80 -6.90 8.85
CA GLY A 383 27.94 -7.87 9.53
C GLY A 383 28.33 -8.10 10.99
N ASP A 384 28.48 -9.38 11.36
CA ASP A 384 28.84 -9.82 12.71
C ASP A 384 30.30 -9.51 13.10
N LYS A 385 31.12 -9.04 12.15
CA LYS A 385 32.51 -8.62 12.36
C LYS A 385 32.65 -7.16 12.80
N LEU A 386 31.55 -6.45 13.03
CA LEU A 386 31.57 -5.08 13.54
C LEU A 386 32.35 -5.03 14.87
N THR A 387 33.31 -4.10 14.96
CA THR A 387 34.06 -3.83 16.20
C THR A 387 33.91 -2.38 16.65
N PRO A 388 34.07 -2.08 17.95
CA PRO A 388 33.92 -0.73 18.50
C PRO A 388 34.76 0.37 17.83
N ASP A 389 35.94 0.01 17.34
CA ASP A 389 36.97 0.88 16.74
C ASP A 389 36.73 1.20 15.26
N MET A 390 35.78 0.53 14.60
CA MET A 390 35.45 0.80 13.20
C MET A 390 34.90 2.22 12.99
N HIS A 391 35.14 2.77 11.80
CA HIS A 391 34.67 4.10 11.42
C HIS A 391 33.14 4.16 11.39
N PHE A 392 32.54 5.32 11.67
CA PHE A 392 31.08 5.47 11.65
C PHE A 392 30.46 5.27 10.26
N ASP A 393 31.22 5.45 9.18
CA ASP A 393 30.74 5.15 7.83
C ASP A 393 30.71 3.63 7.52
N THR A 394 31.14 2.78 8.46
CA THR A 394 31.12 1.33 8.30
C THR A 394 29.68 0.83 8.25
N LEU A 395 29.31 0.10 7.19
CA LEU A 395 28.03 -0.57 7.07
C LEU A 395 27.93 -1.77 8.01
N ILE A 396 26.99 -1.72 8.97
CA ILE A 396 26.60 -2.88 9.79
C ILE A 396 25.82 -3.88 8.90
N THR A 397 24.84 -3.36 8.16
CA THR A 397 24.02 -4.05 7.15
C THR A 397 23.98 -3.20 5.88
N PRO A 398 23.46 -3.67 4.73
CA PRO A 398 23.53 -2.94 3.46
C PRO A 398 23.00 -1.49 3.49
N HIS A 399 22.09 -1.15 4.40
CA HIS A 399 21.48 0.18 4.49
C HIS A 399 21.60 0.85 5.86
N ILE A 400 22.36 0.28 6.80
CA ILE A 400 22.54 0.86 8.13
C ILE A 400 24.02 0.89 8.47
N THR A 401 24.54 2.09 8.67
CA THR A 401 25.91 2.36 9.12
C THR A 401 26.02 2.32 10.64
N TYR A 402 27.23 2.12 11.13
CA TYR A 402 27.55 2.24 12.54
C TYR A 402 27.24 3.64 13.07
N GLY A 403 27.53 4.66 12.26
CA GLY A 403 27.21 6.04 12.54
C GLY A 403 25.71 6.28 12.70
N GLU A 404 24.85 5.74 11.84
CA GLU A 404 23.40 5.88 12.02
C GLU A 404 22.92 5.27 13.34
N PHE A 405 23.44 4.10 13.72
CA PHE A 405 23.08 3.47 14.98
C PHE A 405 23.58 4.24 16.21
N ALA A 406 24.78 4.82 16.11
CA ALA A 406 25.39 5.68 17.13
C ALA A 406 24.98 7.16 17.02
N LEU A 407 24.07 7.52 16.11
CA LEU A 407 23.70 8.90 15.78
C LEU A 407 24.89 9.82 15.44
N TYR A 408 25.98 9.25 14.92
CA TYR A 408 27.25 9.92 14.61
C TYR A 408 27.85 10.68 15.80
N ASP A 409 27.58 10.19 17.01
CA ASP A 409 28.03 10.77 18.26
C ASP A 409 29.07 9.86 18.91
N GLU A 410 30.28 10.37 19.10
CA GLU A 410 31.37 9.63 19.74
C GLU A 410 31.03 9.22 21.20
N GLU A 411 30.19 9.98 21.92
CA GLU A 411 29.72 9.55 23.24
C GLU A 411 28.95 8.21 23.15
N ARG A 412 28.30 7.95 22.00
CA ARG A 412 27.50 6.74 21.72
C ARG A 412 28.28 5.65 21.01
N ARG A 413 29.60 5.76 20.86
CA ARG A 413 30.44 4.67 20.37
C ARG A 413 30.31 3.45 21.29
N PHE A 414 30.10 2.27 20.71
CA PHE A 414 30.15 1.02 21.47
C PHE A 414 31.50 0.88 22.18
N ARG A 415 31.49 0.24 23.35
CA ARG A 415 32.66 0.02 24.20
C ARG A 415 33.06 -1.45 24.27
N ASN A 416 32.18 -2.36 23.84
CA ASN A 416 32.40 -3.80 23.93
C ASN A 416 31.85 -4.52 22.69
N ASP A 417 32.49 -5.62 22.30
CA ASP A 417 32.09 -6.45 21.15
C ASP A 417 30.66 -6.99 21.25
N TYR A 418 30.18 -7.29 22.47
CA TYR A 418 28.82 -7.78 22.64
C TYR A 418 27.77 -6.73 22.24
N GLN A 419 28.10 -5.43 22.34
CA GLN A 419 27.19 -4.35 21.91
C GLN A 419 27.08 -4.32 20.39
N CYS A 420 28.22 -4.51 19.70
CA CYS A 420 28.27 -4.64 18.25
C CYS A 420 27.43 -5.85 17.76
N LYS A 421 27.58 -7.01 18.41
CA LYS A 421 26.81 -8.22 18.09
C LYS A 421 25.30 -8.03 18.28
N THR A 422 24.89 -7.46 19.42
CA THR A 422 23.49 -7.12 19.69
C THR A 422 22.93 -6.15 18.66
N ALA A 423 23.69 -5.09 18.32
CA ALA A 423 23.26 -4.10 17.33
C ALA A 423 23.11 -4.73 15.94
N TYR A 424 24.03 -5.60 15.52
CA TYR A 424 23.92 -6.34 14.26
C TYR A 424 22.64 -7.19 14.20
N GLU A 425 22.30 -7.92 15.27
CA GLU A 425 21.06 -8.71 15.32
C GLU A 425 19.80 -7.84 15.19
N ILE A 426 19.79 -6.68 15.84
CA ILE A 426 18.70 -5.70 15.71
C ILE A 426 18.65 -5.14 14.28
N CYS A 427 19.78 -4.76 13.68
CA CYS A 427 19.86 -4.25 12.32
C CYS A 427 19.39 -5.26 11.28
N LEU A 428 19.64 -6.57 11.45
CA LEU A 428 19.09 -7.61 10.57
C LEU A 428 17.55 -7.62 10.57
N PHE A 429 16.92 -7.29 11.69
CA PHE A 429 15.47 -7.12 11.73
C PHE A 429 15.04 -5.80 11.09
N LEU A 430 15.78 -4.71 11.34
CA LEU A 430 15.51 -3.40 10.72
C LEU A 430 15.58 -3.46 9.18
N GLU A 431 16.49 -4.24 8.60
CA GLU A 431 16.53 -4.49 7.15
C GLU A 431 15.25 -5.18 6.66
N ARG A 432 14.78 -6.22 7.36
CA ARG A 432 13.50 -6.87 7.01
C ARG A 432 12.31 -5.92 7.14
N CYS A 433 12.34 -5.05 8.15
CA CYS A 433 11.32 -4.03 8.35
C CYS A 433 11.33 -3.03 7.17
N ARG A 434 12.51 -2.51 6.85
CA ARG A 434 12.74 -1.62 5.70
C ARG A 434 12.24 -2.25 4.39
N ASP A 435 12.60 -3.50 4.13
CA ASP A 435 12.22 -4.22 2.91
C ASP A 435 10.71 -4.48 2.83
N TYR A 436 10.08 -4.89 3.95
CA TYR A 436 8.64 -5.06 4.02
C TYR A 436 7.88 -3.78 3.69
N PHE A 437 8.41 -2.63 4.12
CA PHE A 437 7.86 -1.31 3.82
C PHE A 437 8.44 -0.69 2.53
N GLY A 438 8.90 -1.53 1.59
CA GLY A 438 9.23 -1.13 0.23
C GLY A 438 10.58 -0.40 0.10
N GLY A 439 11.54 -0.66 0.99
CA GLY A 439 12.88 -0.10 0.92
C GLY A 439 12.98 1.39 1.30
N ASN A 440 11.91 1.95 1.88
CA ASN A 440 11.87 3.35 2.30
C ASN A 440 12.98 3.66 3.32
N PRO A 441 13.55 4.90 3.33
CA PRO A 441 14.65 5.22 4.25
C PRO A 441 14.26 4.97 5.71
N LEU A 442 15.03 4.11 6.38
CA LEU A 442 14.91 3.84 7.80
C LEU A 442 15.71 4.89 8.57
N VAL A 443 15.09 5.51 9.58
CA VAL A 443 15.73 6.54 10.40
C VAL A 443 15.78 6.05 11.84
N ILE A 444 17.00 5.83 12.33
CA ILE A 444 17.27 5.56 13.74
C ILE A 444 17.24 6.88 14.49
N THR A 445 16.40 6.98 15.50
CA THR A 445 16.29 8.16 16.38
C THR A 445 17.02 7.95 17.70
N SER A 446 17.27 6.71 18.12
CA SER A 446 18.12 6.39 19.26
C SER A 446 18.58 4.93 19.25
N GLY A 447 19.89 4.68 19.19
CA GLY A 447 20.50 3.37 19.43
C GLY A 447 21.05 3.24 20.86
N TYR A 448 22.30 2.79 21.00
CA TYR A 448 22.98 2.74 22.29
C TYR A 448 23.13 4.12 22.94
N ARG A 449 22.98 4.14 24.27
CA ARG A 449 23.15 5.30 25.15
C ARG A 449 24.08 4.89 26.30
N PRO A 450 25.29 5.45 26.44
CA PRO A 450 26.02 5.32 27.70
C PRO A 450 25.21 5.95 28.86
N PRO A 451 25.51 5.62 30.13
CA PRO A 451 24.75 6.10 31.29
C PRO A 451 24.53 7.62 31.33
N GLU A 452 25.54 8.40 30.95
CA GLU A 452 25.47 9.86 30.92
C GLU A 452 24.49 10.37 29.87
N VAL A 453 24.56 9.87 28.63
CA VAL A 453 23.61 10.21 27.56
C VAL A 453 22.20 9.76 27.93
N ASN A 454 22.05 8.57 28.51
CA ASN A 454 20.76 8.07 28.97
C ASN A 454 20.14 8.99 30.03
N ALA A 455 20.93 9.48 30.99
CA ALA A 455 20.47 10.44 31.99
C ALA A 455 20.08 11.79 31.36
N LYS A 456 20.90 12.33 30.43
CA LYS A 456 20.62 13.60 29.72
C LYS A 456 19.27 13.58 28.99
N VAL A 457 18.88 12.45 28.40
CA VAL A 457 17.61 12.31 27.66
C VAL A 457 16.44 11.81 28.53
N GLY A 458 16.59 11.78 29.85
CA GLY A 458 15.55 11.34 30.79
C GLY A 458 15.24 9.83 30.71
N GLY A 459 16.19 9.02 30.25
CA GLY A 459 16.03 7.58 30.11
C GLY A 459 15.95 6.84 31.44
N ALA A 460 15.23 5.71 31.45
CA ALA A 460 15.09 4.88 32.65
C ALA A 460 16.45 4.29 33.10
N ARG A 461 16.63 4.09 34.41
CA ARG A 461 17.85 3.51 35.01
C ARG A 461 18.16 2.08 34.56
N ARG A 462 17.17 1.35 34.06
CA ARG A 462 17.28 -0.02 33.52
C ARG A 462 16.84 -0.08 32.05
N SER A 463 17.15 0.97 31.30
CA SER A 463 16.83 1.05 29.87
C SER A 463 17.63 0.02 29.08
N GLU A 464 16.99 -0.66 28.14
CA GLU A 464 17.67 -1.56 27.19
C GLU A 464 18.67 -0.80 26.30
N HIS A 465 18.49 0.51 26.12
CA HIS A 465 19.45 1.34 25.40
C HIS A 465 20.80 1.49 26.12
N LEU A 466 20.94 1.04 27.37
CA LEU A 466 22.22 1.05 28.08
C LEU A 466 23.17 -0.06 27.61
N TYR A 467 22.67 -1.11 26.92
CA TYR A 467 23.48 -2.23 26.45
C TYR A 467 24.44 -2.73 27.56
N ASP A 468 23.92 -2.93 28.76
CA ASP A 468 24.67 -3.19 29.99
C ASP A 468 25.10 -4.66 30.16
N ALA A 469 24.61 -5.55 29.29
CA ALA A 469 24.96 -6.96 29.24
C ALA A 469 24.88 -7.52 27.81
N PRO A 470 25.52 -8.67 27.53
CA PRO A 470 25.26 -9.44 26.31
C PRO A 470 23.76 -9.72 26.11
N ASP A 471 23.31 -9.74 24.86
CA ASP A 471 21.89 -9.87 24.48
C ASP A 471 20.95 -8.80 25.05
N THR A 472 21.48 -7.69 25.57
CA THR A 472 20.71 -6.49 25.94
C THR A 472 20.95 -5.37 24.94
N GLY A 473 19.89 -4.84 24.34
CA GLY A 473 19.97 -3.68 23.48
C GLY A 473 18.60 -3.15 23.08
N ALA A 474 18.55 -1.91 22.59
CA ALA A 474 17.35 -1.34 22.00
C ALA A 474 17.66 -0.34 20.90
N VAL A 475 16.65 -0.11 20.06
CA VAL A 475 16.64 0.91 19.02
C VAL A 475 15.26 1.56 18.93
N ASP A 476 15.26 2.89 18.85
CA ASP A 476 14.11 3.69 18.47
C ASP A 476 14.28 4.10 17.01
N PHE A 477 13.26 3.87 16.18
CA PHE A 477 13.34 4.17 14.76
C PHE A 477 11.98 4.47 14.13
N TYR A 478 11.98 5.00 12.92
CA TYR A 478 10.80 5.04 12.05
C TYR A 478 11.22 4.84 10.59
N ILE A 479 10.26 4.61 9.71
CA ILE A 479 10.49 4.51 8.27
C ILE A 479 9.90 5.75 7.60
N LYS A 480 10.71 6.50 6.85
CA LYS A 480 10.25 7.71 6.16
C LYS A 480 9.08 7.38 5.25
N ASN A 481 8.09 8.26 5.22
CA ASN A 481 6.88 8.17 4.40
C ASN A 481 5.93 7.00 4.72
N ILE A 482 6.15 6.31 5.85
CA ILE A 482 5.27 5.27 6.37
C ILE A 482 4.74 5.72 7.73
N SER A 483 3.47 5.42 8.03
CA SER A 483 2.91 5.75 9.34
C SER A 483 3.65 5.00 10.44
N VAL A 484 4.12 5.70 11.48
CA VAL A 484 4.80 5.07 12.61
C VAL A 484 3.91 4.01 13.27
N TYR A 485 2.59 4.20 13.27
CA TYR A 485 1.64 3.20 13.77
C TYR A 485 1.58 1.93 12.90
N GLU A 486 1.77 2.04 11.58
CA GLU A 486 1.83 0.88 10.69
C GLU A 486 3.14 0.11 10.89
N VAL A 487 4.26 0.84 11.05
CA VAL A 487 5.56 0.23 11.39
C VAL A 487 5.50 -0.46 12.75
N GLU A 488 4.92 0.19 13.76
CA GLU A 488 4.76 -0.36 15.11
C GLU A 488 3.91 -1.64 15.10
N TYR A 489 2.78 -1.62 14.38
CA TYR A 489 1.90 -2.77 14.25
C TYR A 489 2.62 -3.96 13.61
N TRP A 490 3.32 -3.74 12.50
CA TRP A 490 4.06 -4.81 11.84
C TRP A 490 5.19 -5.35 12.71
N CYS A 491 5.93 -4.46 13.39
CA CYS A 491 6.98 -4.87 14.33
C CYS A 491 6.39 -5.69 15.47
N ASP A 492 5.23 -5.33 16.02
CA ASP A 492 4.56 -6.10 17.07
C ASP A 492 4.32 -7.55 16.63
N GLN A 493 3.88 -7.75 15.38
CA GLN A 493 3.61 -9.09 14.84
C GLN A 493 4.87 -9.90 14.55
N THR A 494 5.95 -9.26 14.12
CA THR A 494 7.09 -9.95 13.49
C THR A 494 8.37 -9.95 14.33
N TYR A 495 8.52 -9.03 15.28
CA TYR A 495 9.70 -8.96 16.13
C TYR A 495 9.59 -9.96 17.29
N PRO A 496 10.53 -10.92 17.41
CA PRO A 496 10.41 -12.00 18.40
C PRO A 496 10.63 -11.53 19.85
N TYR A 497 11.26 -10.39 20.06
CA TYR A 497 11.66 -9.91 21.39
C TYR A 497 10.76 -8.79 21.88
N SER A 498 11.27 -7.81 22.61
CA SER A 498 10.50 -6.78 23.31
C SER A 498 10.14 -5.59 22.41
N ILE A 499 8.96 -4.98 22.63
CA ILE A 499 8.52 -3.77 21.93
C ILE A 499 7.91 -2.78 22.93
N GLY A 500 8.31 -1.52 22.81
CA GLY A 500 7.64 -0.39 23.44
C GLY A 500 6.78 0.34 22.40
N TYR A 501 5.50 0.53 22.69
CA TYR A 501 4.57 1.21 21.78
C TYR A 501 4.79 2.73 21.84
N GLY A 502 5.73 3.21 21.03
CA GLY A 502 6.21 4.58 20.95
C GLY A 502 5.59 5.41 19.84
N ALA A 503 4.67 4.88 19.04
CA ALA A 503 4.20 5.55 17.81
C ALA A 503 3.60 6.94 18.06
N LYS A 504 2.94 7.14 19.21
CA LYS A 504 2.45 8.46 19.65
C LYS A 504 3.58 9.49 19.83
N ARG A 505 4.78 9.03 20.16
CA ARG A 505 6.00 9.82 20.32
C ARG A 505 6.85 9.88 19.05
N GLY A 506 6.36 9.32 17.94
CA GLY A 506 7.00 9.42 16.62
C GLY A 506 8.05 8.35 16.30
N PHE A 507 8.16 7.28 17.10
CA PHE A 507 9.10 6.18 16.86
C PHE A 507 8.53 4.82 17.27
N VAL A 508 9.13 3.74 16.79
CA VAL A 508 8.93 2.37 17.27
C VAL A 508 10.13 1.98 18.11
N HIS A 509 9.90 1.43 19.31
CA HIS A 509 10.97 0.89 20.16
C HIS A 509 11.07 -0.62 19.97
N LEU A 510 12.23 -1.12 19.53
CA LEU A 510 12.58 -2.53 19.58
C LEU A 510 13.60 -2.77 20.68
N GLY A 511 13.38 -3.78 21.50
CA GLY A 511 14.21 -4.12 22.65
C GLY A 511 14.58 -5.59 22.71
N MET A 512 15.78 -5.88 23.21
CA MET A 512 16.27 -7.21 23.51
C MET A 512 16.83 -7.24 24.93
N ARG A 513 16.62 -8.36 25.64
CA ARG A 513 17.09 -8.62 26.99
C ARG A 513 17.67 -10.04 27.07
N PRO A 514 18.47 -10.37 28.10
CA PRO A 514 18.95 -11.73 28.32
C PRO A 514 17.78 -12.70 28.43
N GLY A 515 17.90 -13.85 27.75
CA GLY A 515 16.80 -14.82 27.62
C GLY A 515 15.75 -14.46 26.56
N LYS A 516 15.95 -13.36 25.82
CA LYS A 516 15.15 -12.93 24.66
C LYS A 516 13.62 -12.95 24.90
N PRO A 517 13.12 -12.44 26.04
CA PRO A 517 11.68 -12.46 26.33
C PRO A 517 10.92 -11.51 25.42
N ARG A 518 9.66 -11.85 25.16
CA ARG A 518 8.73 -11.03 24.38
C ARG A 518 7.88 -10.17 25.32
N VAL A 519 8.35 -8.95 25.62
CA VAL A 519 7.66 -8.00 26.53
C VAL A 519 7.03 -6.86 25.72
N ARG A 520 5.86 -6.36 26.15
CA ARG A 520 5.16 -5.22 25.52
C ARG A 520 4.81 -4.17 26.57
N TRP A 521 5.08 -2.90 26.30
CA TRP A 521 4.66 -1.78 27.14
C TRP A 521 4.27 -0.57 26.31
N VAL A 522 3.55 0.37 26.93
CA VAL A 522 3.15 1.64 26.32
C VAL A 522 4.01 2.76 26.93
N TYR A 523 4.39 3.73 26.11
CA TYR A 523 5.18 4.90 26.52
C TYR A 523 4.40 5.99 27.23
#